data_AF-A0A4U1J7U7-F1
#
_entry.id   AF-A0A4U1J7U7-F1
#
_cell.length_a   1.000
_cell.length_b   1.000
_cell.length_c   1.000
_cell.angle_alpha   90.00
_cell.angle_beta   90.00
_cell.angle_gamma   90.00
#
_symmetry.space_group_name_H-M   'P 1'
#
loop_
_entity.id
_entity.type
_entity.pdbx_description
1 polymer ?
#
loop_
_entity_poly.entity_id
_entity_poly.type
_entity_poly.pdbx_seq_one_letter_code
_entity_poly.pdbx_strand_id
1 'polypeptide(L)'
;MNGGRPTLRTPEVEKQILDALRLGQLHRPTVCALVGIKPRTLRDWRKQDPAFDAAIRAAEAKGEARLASIATQGAADDPRLALDILRARYPEKWNRRHTRVDGNVHVDVARPPTLPKELRVAWDAGAKSGWKDRKACRELEIYWATGEIGRPEQIAALEKLLAELKANPEPYLGE
;
A
#
# COMPACT_ATOMS: atom_id res chain seq x y z
N MET A 1 28.77 13.46 -23.94
CA MET A 1 28.27 13.01 -22.62
C MET A 1 28.30 14.20 -21.68
N ASN A 2 27.16 14.84 -21.39
CA ASN A 2 27.11 15.99 -20.49
C ASN A 2 27.23 15.51 -19.05
N GLY A 3 28.47 15.39 -18.56
CA GLY A 3 28.77 15.23 -17.15
C GLY A 3 28.36 16.50 -16.40
N GLY A 4 27.17 16.48 -15.78
CA GLY A 4 26.73 17.56 -14.91
C GLY A 4 27.78 17.84 -13.83
N ARG A 5 27.94 19.12 -13.50
CA ARG A 5 28.88 19.63 -12.48
C ARG A 5 28.86 18.71 -11.26
N PRO A 6 30.01 18.18 -10.79
CA PRO A 6 30.06 17.43 -9.54
C PRO A 6 29.41 18.27 -8.45
N THR A 7 28.32 17.78 -7.87
CA THR A 7 27.80 18.34 -6.63
C THR A 7 28.94 18.23 -5.64
N LEU A 8 29.52 19.36 -5.27
CA LEU A 8 30.72 19.38 -4.44
C LEU A 8 30.35 18.82 -3.06
N ARG A 9 31.02 17.77 -2.62
CA ARG A 9 30.90 17.27 -1.25
C ARG A 9 31.57 18.30 -0.35
N THR A 10 30.77 19.05 0.42
CA THR A 10 31.29 19.97 1.42
C THR A 10 31.18 19.35 2.82
N PRO A 11 32.03 19.75 3.78
CA PRO A 11 31.96 19.29 5.16
C PRO A 11 30.59 19.54 5.81
N GLU A 12 29.90 20.61 5.42
CA GLU A 12 28.57 20.98 5.93
C GLU A 12 27.50 19.99 5.46
N VAL A 13 27.50 19.64 4.17
CA VAL A 13 26.57 18.65 3.61
C VAL A 13 26.81 17.28 4.23
N GLU A 14 28.08 16.89 4.39
CA GLU A 14 28.44 15.65 5.06
C GLU A 14 27.95 15.62 6.51
N LYS A 15 28.17 16.70 7.27
CA LYS A 15 27.68 16.83 8.64
C LYS A 15 26.15 16.70 8.69
N GLN A 16 25.41 17.38 7.82
CA GLN A 16 23.95 17.31 7.77
C GLN A 16 23.44 15.89 7.48
N ILE A 17 24.09 15.17 6.55
CA ILE A 17 23.76 13.77 6.25
C ILE A 17 23.98 12.90 7.49
N LEU A 18 25.15 13.02 8.13
CA LEU A 18 25.49 12.22 9.30
C LEU A 18 24.58 12.52 10.49
N ASP A 19 24.22 13.78 10.72
CA ASP A 19 23.31 14.18 11.80
C ASP A 19 21.89 13.66 11.55
N ALA A 20 21.38 13.75 10.32
CA ALA A 20 20.07 13.18 9.98
C ALA A 20 20.01 11.67 10.23
N LEU A 21 21.06 10.93 9.85
CA LEU A 21 21.16 9.48 10.10
C LEU A 21 21.22 9.17 11.60
N ARG A 22 22.00 9.93 12.38
CA ARG A 22 22.07 9.77 13.86
C ARG A 22 20.73 10.05 14.54
N LEU A 23 19.91 10.91 13.96
CA LEU A 23 18.55 11.19 14.43
C LEU A 23 17.55 10.09 14.05
N GLY A 24 17.95 9.09 13.25
CA GLY A 24 17.11 7.97 12.86
C GLY A 24 16.42 8.14 11.51
N GLN A 25 16.80 9.13 10.70
CA GLN A 25 16.33 9.20 9.31
C GLN A 25 17.11 8.21 8.44
N LEU A 26 16.73 6.94 8.50
CA LEU A 26 17.46 5.84 7.83
C LEU A 26 17.09 5.69 6.34
N HIS A 27 16.02 6.36 5.86
CA HIS A 27 15.62 6.29 4.45
C HIS A 27 16.51 7.20 3.58
N ARG A 28 17.39 6.58 2.79
CA ARG A 28 18.43 7.31 2.02
C ARG A 28 17.91 8.35 1.02
N PRO A 29 16.85 8.10 0.23
CA PRO A 29 16.27 9.15 -0.61
C PRO A 29 15.82 10.38 0.18
N THR A 30 15.25 10.18 1.39
CA THR A 30 14.84 11.30 2.25
C THR A 30 16.06 12.09 2.74
N VAL A 31 17.11 11.42 3.22
CA VAL A 31 18.36 12.09 3.64
C VAL A 31 18.99 12.88 2.49
N CYS A 32 19.00 12.31 1.29
CA CYS A 32 19.54 12.98 0.10
C CYS A 32 18.70 14.22 -0.27
N ALA A 33 17.38 14.14 -0.16
CA ALA A 33 16.48 15.26 -0.41
C ALA A 33 16.71 16.42 0.57
N LEU A 34 16.99 16.13 1.85
CA LEU A 34 17.26 17.15 2.88
C LEU A 34 18.46 18.05 2.55
N VAL A 35 19.45 17.51 1.83
CA VAL A 35 20.69 18.22 1.48
C VAL A 35 20.81 18.52 -0.02
N GLY A 36 19.73 18.31 -0.79
CA GLY A 36 19.66 18.66 -2.20
C GLY A 36 20.52 17.79 -3.14
N ILE A 37 20.83 16.55 -2.77
CA ILE A 37 21.59 15.62 -3.63
C ILE A 37 20.73 14.47 -4.15
N LYS A 38 21.17 13.82 -5.23
CA LYS A 38 20.55 12.59 -5.72
C LYS A 38 21.11 11.37 -4.97
N PRO A 39 20.34 10.29 -4.77
CA PRO A 39 20.84 9.06 -4.14
C PRO A 39 22.07 8.46 -4.84
N ARG A 40 22.19 8.66 -6.16
CA ARG A 40 23.36 8.25 -6.94
C ARG A 40 24.62 9.00 -6.50
N THR A 41 24.52 10.31 -6.25
CA THR A 41 25.64 11.12 -5.74
C THR A 41 26.16 10.58 -4.42
N LEU A 42 25.27 10.31 -3.46
CA LEU A 42 25.67 9.76 -2.15
C LEU A 42 26.34 8.39 -2.30
N ARG A 43 25.82 7.53 -3.19
CA ARG A 43 26.42 6.23 -3.50
C ARG A 43 27.82 6.38 -4.07
N ASP A 44 28.02 7.32 -4.99
CA ASP A 44 29.31 7.56 -5.62
C ASP A 44 30.33 8.09 -4.60
N TRP A 45 29.93 9.00 -3.70
CA TRP A 45 30.78 9.47 -2.60
C TRP A 45 31.21 8.35 -1.65
N ARG A 46 30.29 7.46 -1.26
CA ARG A 46 30.60 6.30 -0.39
C ARG A 46 31.56 5.31 -1.06
N LYS A 47 31.50 5.17 -2.39
CA LYS A 47 32.43 4.32 -3.14
C LYS A 47 33.82 4.93 -3.24
N GLN A 48 33.91 6.25 -3.38
CA GLN A 48 35.16 6.98 -3.55
C GLN A 48 35.89 7.22 -2.21
N ASP A 49 35.16 7.26 -1.10
CA ASP A 49 35.70 7.53 0.23
C ASP A 49 35.23 6.46 1.25
N PRO A 50 36.09 5.47 1.55
CA PRO A 50 35.81 4.44 2.55
C PRO A 50 35.64 4.99 3.98
N ALA A 51 36.32 6.09 4.34
CA ALA A 51 36.18 6.69 5.67
C ALA A 51 34.80 7.31 5.84
N PHE A 52 34.28 7.95 4.79
CA PHE A 52 32.90 8.44 4.76
C PHE A 52 31.88 7.32 4.80
N ASP A 53 32.09 6.22 4.06
CA ASP A 53 31.22 5.06 4.13
C ASP A 53 31.16 4.50 5.56
N ALA A 54 32.31 4.41 6.24
CA ALA A 54 32.37 3.98 7.64
C ALA A 54 31.63 4.97 8.57
N ALA A 55 31.82 6.29 8.39
CA ALA A 55 31.11 7.31 9.16
C ALA A 55 29.59 7.23 8.97
N ILE A 56 29.15 6.98 7.73
CA ILE A 56 27.76 6.78 7.36
C ILE A 56 27.17 5.56 8.05
N ARG A 57 27.85 4.40 8.02
CA ARG A 57 27.39 3.18 8.71
C ARG A 57 27.32 3.38 10.21
N ALA A 58 28.31 4.05 10.80
CA ALA A 58 28.31 4.37 12.22
C ALA A 58 27.16 5.32 12.61
N ALA A 59 26.81 6.27 11.75
CA ALA A 59 25.67 7.15 11.95
C ALA A 59 24.33 6.39 11.86
N GLU A 60 24.17 5.47 10.91
CA GLU A 60 23.00 4.58 10.82
C GLU A 60 22.83 3.73 12.07
N ALA A 61 23.91 3.08 12.54
CA ALA A 61 23.87 2.27 13.74
C ALA A 61 23.42 3.07 14.98
N LYS A 62 23.88 4.32 15.11
CA LYS A 62 23.43 5.23 16.18
C LYS A 62 21.95 5.60 16.03
N GLY A 63 21.51 5.89 14.81
CA GLY A 63 20.10 6.18 14.51
C GLY A 63 19.18 5.02 14.83
N GLU A 64 19.57 3.80 14.45
CA GLU A 64 18.83 2.58 14.74
C GLU A 64 18.77 2.31 16.25
N ALA A 65 19.89 2.43 16.97
CA ALA A 65 19.92 2.29 18.42
C ALA A 65 18.99 3.31 19.12
N ARG A 66 18.96 4.56 18.62
CA ARG A 66 18.04 5.59 19.11
C ARG A 66 16.57 5.18 18.90
N LEU A 67 16.20 4.74 17.70
CA LEU A 67 14.84 4.30 17.39
C LEU A 67 14.43 3.08 18.22
N ALA A 68 15.34 2.12 18.40
CA ALA A 68 15.12 0.95 19.24
C ALA A 68 14.89 1.33 20.71
N SER A 69 15.64 2.32 21.23
CA SER A 69 15.42 2.85 22.58
C SER A 69 14.03 3.48 22.72
N ILE A 70 13.60 4.30 21.76
CA ILE A 70 12.27 4.93 21.76
C ILE A 70 11.17 3.85 21.72
N ALA A 71 11.29 2.87 20.82
CA ALA A 71 10.33 1.77 20.71
C ALA A 71 10.25 0.95 22.01
N THR A 72 11.40 0.67 22.64
CA THR A 72 11.47 -0.07 23.90
C THR A 72 10.83 0.72 25.05
N GLN A 73 11.04 2.03 25.11
CA GLN A 73 10.39 2.91 26.10
C GLN A 73 8.87 2.94 25.90
N GLY A 74 8.40 3.17 24.67
CA GLY A 74 6.97 3.19 24.36
C GLY A 74 6.26 1.86 24.58
N ALA A 75 6.97 0.74 24.49
CA ALA A 75 6.44 -0.59 24.76
C ALA A 75 6.04 -0.81 26.24
N ALA A 76 6.53 0.02 27.17
CA ALA A 76 6.07 -0.01 28.56
C ALA A 76 4.60 0.43 28.67
N ASP A 77 4.18 1.38 27.82
CA ASP A 77 2.85 1.97 27.86
C ASP A 77 1.89 1.38 26.81
N ASP A 78 2.41 0.84 25.71
CA ASP A 78 1.60 0.16 24.68
C ASP A 78 1.98 -1.33 24.53
N PRO A 79 1.13 -2.25 25.03
CA PRO A 79 1.31 -3.69 24.88
C PRO A 79 1.42 -4.16 23.42
N ARG A 80 0.87 -3.41 22.45
CA ARG A 80 0.99 -3.77 21.02
C ARG A 80 2.44 -3.61 20.54
N LEU A 81 3.11 -2.52 20.93
CA LEU A 81 4.52 -2.30 20.62
C LEU A 81 5.41 -3.36 21.28
N ALA A 82 5.11 -3.77 22.51
CA ALA A 82 5.82 -4.87 23.17
C ALA A 82 5.70 -6.18 22.39
N LEU A 83 4.50 -6.50 21.88
CA LEU A 83 4.27 -7.67 21.04
C LEU A 83 5.00 -7.58 19.70
N ASP A 84 5.06 -6.39 19.08
CA ASP A 84 5.78 -6.19 17.82
C ASP A 84 7.31 -6.33 18.00
N ILE A 85 7.86 -5.86 19.12
CA ILE A 85 9.27 -6.11 19.48
C ILE A 85 9.53 -7.62 19.64
N LEU A 86 8.64 -8.34 20.32
CA LEU A 86 8.77 -9.79 20.52
C LEU A 86 8.68 -10.55 19.19
N ARG A 87 7.79 -10.15 18.28
CA ARG A 87 7.68 -10.70 16.91
C ARG A 87 8.93 -10.45 16.09
N ALA A 88 9.52 -9.27 16.19
CA ALA A 88 10.74 -8.93 15.47
C ALA A 88 11.96 -9.70 15.98
N ARG A 89 12.08 -9.92 17.31
CA ARG A 89 13.22 -10.62 17.93
C ARG A 89 13.13 -12.14 17.88
N TYR A 90 11.91 -12.67 18.00
CA TYR A 90 11.65 -14.11 18.14
C TYR A 90 10.52 -14.53 17.18
N PRO A 91 10.69 -14.34 15.87
CA PRO A 91 9.65 -14.56 14.88
C PRO A 91 9.10 -16.00 14.93
N GLU A 92 9.94 -17.00 15.17
CA GLU A 92 9.56 -18.41 15.27
C GLU A 92 8.57 -18.70 16.40
N LYS A 93 8.67 -17.96 17.52
CA LYS A 93 7.84 -18.16 18.70
C LYS A 93 6.63 -17.23 18.75
N TRP A 94 6.78 -16.00 18.24
CA TRP A 94 5.81 -14.92 18.42
C TRP A 94 5.10 -14.48 17.14
N ASN A 95 5.55 -14.88 15.95
CA ASN A 95 4.75 -14.64 14.76
C ASN A 95 3.43 -15.39 14.89
N ARG A 96 2.35 -14.73 14.45
CA ARG A 96 1.10 -15.44 14.25
C ARG A 96 1.38 -16.53 13.24
N ARG A 97 1.22 -17.79 13.65
CA ARG A 97 1.04 -18.87 12.70
C ARG A 97 -0.12 -18.44 11.81
N HIS A 98 0.17 -18.10 10.57
CA HIS A 98 -0.87 -17.94 9.57
C HIS A 98 -1.46 -19.33 9.41
N THR A 99 -2.50 -19.64 10.18
CA THR A 99 -3.42 -20.69 9.78
C THR A 99 -4.00 -20.16 8.48
N ARG A 100 -3.53 -20.70 7.37
CA ARG A 100 -4.13 -20.43 6.07
C ARG A 100 -5.54 -20.97 6.16
N VAL A 101 -6.49 -20.09 6.42
CA VAL A 101 -7.91 -20.43 6.32
C VAL A 101 -8.20 -20.33 4.84
N ASP A 102 -7.98 -21.42 4.11
CA ASP A 102 -8.53 -21.59 2.77
C ASP A 102 -10.05 -21.82 2.93
N GLY A 103 -10.75 -20.75 3.28
CA GLY A 103 -12.21 -20.71 3.30
C GLY A 103 -12.67 -20.24 1.93
N ASN A 104 -13.42 -21.09 1.21
CA ASN A 104 -14.28 -20.58 0.16
C ASN A 104 -15.36 -19.73 0.83
N VAL A 105 -15.15 -18.42 0.83
CA VAL A 105 -16.16 -17.46 1.29
C VAL A 105 -17.25 -17.45 0.22
N HIS A 106 -18.33 -18.19 0.45
CA HIS A 106 -19.55 -18.01 -0.32
C HIS A 106 -20.24 -16.76 0.21
N VAL A 107 -20.11 -15.66 -0.54
CA VAL A 107 -20.88 -14.45 -0.28
C VAL A 107 -22.24 -14.70 -0.93
N ASP A 108 -23.24 -15.07 -0.12
CA ASP A 108 -24.63 -15.07 -0.58
C ASP A 108 -25.05 -13.63 -0.83
N VAL A 109 -24.94 -13.18 -2.08
CA VAL A 109 -25.35 -11.83 -2.47
C VAL A 109 -26.88 -11.79 -2.59
N ALA A 110 -27.58 -11.51 -1.49
CA ALA A 110 -29.02 -11.35 -1.49
C ALA A 110 -29.44 -10.18 -2.41
N ARG A 111 -30.42 -10.42 -3.29
CA ARG A 111 -30.96 -9.40 -4.21
C ARG A 111 -31.60 -8.25 -3.41
N PRO A 112 -31.24 -6.97 -3.66
CA PRO A 112 -31.86 -5.84 -2.97
C PRO A 112 -33.35 -5.74 -3.27
N PRO A 113 -34.22 -5.54 -2.26
CA PRO A 113 -35.67 -5.47 -2.46
C PRO A 113 -36.11 -4.19 -3.22
N THR A 114 -35.30 -3.13 -3.15
CA THR A 114 -35.53 -1.82 -3.80
C THR A 114 -35.07 -1.76 -5.26
N LEU A 115 -34.41 -2.80 -5.77
CA LEU A 115 -33.92 -2.80 -7.14
C LEU A 115 -35.10 -2.80 -8.12
N PRO A 116 -35.15 -1.81 -9.05
CA PRO A 116 -36.16 -1.77 -10.11
C PRO A 116 -36.21 -3.10 -10.87
N LYS A 117 -37.42 -3.53 -11.25
CA LYS A 117 -37.63 -4.87 -11.83
C LYS A 117 -36.80 -5.09 -13.09
N GLU A 118 -36.57 -4.02 -13.84
CA GLU A 118 -35.82 -3.96 -15.09
C GLU A 118 -34.33 -4.28 -14.90
N LEU A 119 -33.79 -4.01 -13.70
CA LEU A 119 -32.39 -4.23 -13.36
C LEU A 119 -32.14 -5.55 -12.61
N ARG A 120 -33.20 -6.26 -12.20
CA ARG A 120 -33.09 -7.55 -11.50
C ARG A 120 -32.48 -8.63 -12.39
N VAL A 121 -32.81 -8.62 -13.68
CA VAL A 121 -32.26 -9.56 -14.66
C VAL A 121 -30.75 -9.38 -14.80
N ALA A 122 -30.27 -8.14 -14.81
CA ALA A 122 -28.85 -7.83 -14.85
C ALA A 122 -28.13 -8.26 -13.56
N TRP A 123 -28.76 -8.05 -12.40
CA TRP A 123 -28.23 -8.50 -11.10
C TRP A 123 -28.06 -10.02 -11.04
N ASP A 124 -29.07 -10.78 -11.45
CA ASP A 124 -29.06 -12.24 -11.41
C ASP A 124 -28.02 -12.83 -12.37
N ALA A 125 -27.93 -12.27 -13.58
CA ALA A 125 -26.91 -12.66 -14.56
C ALA A 125 -25.50 -12.33 -14.06
N GLY A 126 -25.31 -11.18 -13.41
CA GLY A 126 -24.08 -10.83 -12.73
C GLY A 126 -23.72 -11.87 -11.66
N ALA A 127 -24.62 -12.12 -10.72
CA ALA A 127 -24.40 -13.03 -9.59
C ALA A 127 -24.06 -14.45 -10.06
N LYS A 128 -24.79 -14.98 -11.06
CA LYS A 128 -24.55 -16.31 -11.64
C LYS A 128 -23.22 -16.41 -12.40
N SER A 129 -22.72 -15.30 -12.96
CA SER A 129 -21.47 -15.25 -13.74
C SER A 129 -20.21 -14.98 -12.92
N GLY A 130 -20.34 -14.76 -11.60
CA GLY A 130 -19.24 -14.42 -10.71
C GLY A 130 -18.67 -13.01 -10.95
N TRP A 131 -19.50 -12.09 -11.49
CA TRP A 131 -19.20 -10.68 -11.70
C TRP A 131 -17.80 -10.44 -12.32
N LYS A 132 -17.63 -10.76 -13.61
CA LYS A 132 -16.33 -10.68 -14.30
C LYS A 132 -15.84 -9.25 -14.59
N ASP A 133 -16.71 -8.24 -14.56
CA ASP A 133 -16.35 -6.84 -14.77
C ASP A 133 -16.30 -6.07 -13.45
N ARG A 134 -15.08 -5.83 -12.95
CA ARG A 134 -14.79 -5.09 -11.70
C ARG A 134 -15.46 -3.72 -11.63
N LYS A 135 -15.73 -3.06 -12.75
CA LYS A 135 -16.28 -1.70 -12.76
C LYS A 135 -17.77 -1.68 -12.46
N ALA A 136 -18.52 -2.60 -13.07
CA ALA A 136 -19.94 -2.81 -12.74
C ALA A 136 -20.13 -3.30 -11.30
N CYS A 137 -19.17 -4.11 -10.81
CA CYS A 137 -19.17 -4.56 -9.41
C CYS A 137 -19.08 -3.39 -8.43
N ARG A 138 -18.10 -2.51 -8.68
CA ARG A 138 -17.76 -1.39 -7.81
C ARG A 138 -18.92 -0.41 -7.69
N GLU A 139 -19.62 -0.14 -8.79
CA GLU A 139 -20.75 0.79 -8.79
C GLU A 139 -21.98 0.20 -8.07
N LEU A 140 -22.22 -1.10 -8.19
CA LEU A 140 -23.27 -1.80 -7.43
C LEU A 140 -22.91 -1.94 -5.94
N GLU A 141 -21.63 -2.11 -5.59
CA GLU A 141 -21.11 -2.07 -4.21
C GLU A 141 -21.22 -0.67 -3.59
N ILE A 142 -20.96 0.39 -4.38
CA ILE A 142 -21.12 1.78 -3.94
C ILE A 142 -22.60 2.07 -3.66
N TYR A 143 -23.51 1.61 -4.54
CA TYR A 143 -24.95 1.69 -4.30
C TYR A 143 -25.38 0.94 -3.03
N TRP A 144 -24.83 -0.25 -2.77
CA TRP A 144 -25.06 -1.03 -1.54
C TRP A 144 -24.64 -0.28 -0.27
N ALA A 145 -23.57 0.51 -0.33
CA ALA A 145 -23.07 1.27 0.81
C ALA A 145 -23.86 2.57 1.08
N THR A 146 -24.51 3.15 0.06
CA THR A 146 -25.08 4.50 0.16
C THR A 146 -26.59 4.57 0.02
N GLY A 147 -27.23 3.60 -0.65
CA GLY A 147 -28.69 3.59 -0.88
C GLY A 147 -29.23 4.69 -1.80
N GLU A 148 -28.36 5.52 -2.38
CA GLU A 148 -28.74 6.64 -3.25
C GLU A 148 -28.37 6.35 -4.72
N ILE A 149 -29.33 6.51 -5.63
CA ILE A 149 -29.07 6.67 -7.07
C ILE A 149 -28.78 8.16 -7.29
N GLY A 150 -27.63 8.60 -6.81
CA GLY A 150 -27.33 10.03 -6.70
C GLY A 150 -26.80 10.67 -7.97
N ARG A 151 -26.41 9.89 -9.00
CA ARG A 151 -25.72 10.46 -10.15
C ARG A 151 -26.17 9.94 -11.53
N PRO A 152 -26.41 10.83 -12.53
CA PRO A 152 -26.89 10.45 -13.85
C PRO A 152 -25.96 9.48 -14.59
N GLU A 153 -24.65 9.54 -14.34
CA GLU A 153 -23.67 8.62 -14.90
C GLU A 153 -23.85 7.17 -14.42
N GLN A 154 -24.43 6.96 -13.23
CA GLN A 154 -24.70 5.63 -12.67
C GLN A 154 -25.91 4.98 -13.34
N ILE A 155 -26.94 5.78 -13.62
CA ILE A 155 -28.11 5.36 -14.41
C ILE A 155 -27.66 4.99 -15.83
N ALA A 156 -26.85 5.84 -16.46
CA ALA A 156 -26.32 5.59 -17.81
C ALA A 156 -25.46 4.32 -17.88
N ALA A 157 -24.67 4.01 -16.85
CA ALA A 157 -23.87 2.79 -16.78
C ALA A 157 -24.75 1.52 -16.69
N LEU A 158 -25.80 1.56 -15.87
CA LEU A 158 -26.75 0.45 -15.72
C LEU A 158 -27.60 0.24 -16.98
N GLU A 159 -28.05 1.32 -17.63
CA GLU A 159 -28.78 1.26 -18.90
C GLU A 159 -27.92 0.70 -20.02
N LYS A 160 -26.64 1.08 -20.09
CA LYS A 160 -25.68 0.53 -21.06
C LYS A 160 -25.49 -0.97 -20.87
N LEU A 161 -25.34 -1.42 -19.62
CA LEU A 161 -25.17 -2.83 -19.30
C LEU A 161 -26.44 -3.64 -19.63
N LEU A 162 -27.62 -3.06 -19.36
CA LEU A 162 -28.90 -3.64 -19.78
C LEU A 162 -29.01 -3.74 -21.31
N ALA A 163 -28.52 -2.74 -22.05
CA ALA A 163 -28.51 -2.75 -23.51
C ALA A 163 -27.55 -3.82 -24.07
N GLU A 164 -26.36 -3.97 -23.48
CA GLU A 164 -25.39 -5.01 -23.85
C GLU A 164 -25.93 -6.43 -23.58
N LEU A 165 -26.63 -6.63 -22.45
CA LEU A 165 -27.27 -7.91 -22.13
C LEU A 165 -28.44 -8.24 -23.09
N LYS A 166 -29.22 -7.24 -23.49
CA LYS A 166 -30.28 -7.41 -24.51
C LYS A 166 -29.70 -7.69 -25.89
N ALA A 167 -28.56 -7.09 -26.22
CA ALA A 167 -27.88 -7.27 -27.51
C ALA A 167 -27.18 -8.63 -27.63
N ASN A 168 -26.78 -9.24 -26.50
CA ASN A 168 -26.11 -10.53 -26.48
C ASN A 168 -26.71 -11.45 -25.39
N PRO A 169 -27.87 -12.08 -25.67
CA PRO A 169 -28.60 -12.88 -24.67
C PRO A 169 -27.92 -14.21 -24.30
N GLU A 170 -26.97 -14.68 -25.10
CA GLU A 170 -26.31 -16.00 -24.94
C GLU A 170 -24.82 -15.93 -24.58
N PRO A 171 -24.49 -15.53 -23.35
CA PRO A 171 -23.32 -16.15 -22.71
C PRO A 171 -23.62 -16.77 -21.35
N TYR A 172 -24.87 -16.68 -20.84
CA TYR A 172 -25.19 -17.06 -19.45
C TYR A 172 -26.42 -17.97 -19.29
N LEU A 173 -26.89 -18.60 -20.37
CA LEU A 173 -27.80 -19.75 -20.33
C LEU A 173 -27.04 -21.00 -20.76
N GLY A 174 -26.04 -21.40 -19.97
CA GLY A 174 -25.59 -22.79 -19.95
C GLY A 174 -26.55 -23.62 -19.10
N GLU A 175 -26.91 -24.79 -19.61
CA GLU A 175 -27.78 -25.83 -19.05
C GLU A 175 -27.57 -26.09 -17.55
#